data_AF-A0A653DU25-F1
#
_entry.id   AF-A0A653DU25-F1
#
_cell.length_a   1.000
_cell.length_b   1.000
_cell.length_c   1.000
_cell.angle_alpha   90.00
_cell.angle_beta   90.00
_cell.angle_gamma   90.00
#
_symmetry.space_group_name_H-M   'P 1'
#
loop_
_entity.id
_entity.type
_entity.pdbx_description
1 polymer ?
#
loop_
_entity_poly.entity_id
_entity_poly.type
_entity_poly.pdbx_seq_one_letter_code
_entity_poly.pdbx_strand_id
1 'polypeptide(L)'
;MVLFINEERQSYYPTNMKALFDSFSEYKTSGNNFSALPSTMVGHRGSLYIMQREYAAVAPKNEIVNILGSDDATTCIIIIVRDSHSGSTALAHLDNPPGVGKAIEEIIEKLQHLPDAYSKYDVSLYQ
;
A
#
# COMPACT_ATOMS: atom_id res chain seq x y z
N MET A 1 13.62 -2.22 -9.32
CA MET A 1 12.18 -2.56 -9.51
C MET A 1 11.73 -2.16 -10.92
N VAL A 2 10.76 -2.86 -11.51
CA VAL A 2 10.14 -2.52 -12.82
C VAL A 2 8.64 -2.43 -12.64
N LEU A 3 7.98 -1.44 -13.27
CA LEU A 3 6.54 -1.28 -13.23
C LEU A 3 5.89 -1.94 -14.46
N PHE A 4 4.83 -2.70 -14.24
CA PHE A 4 3.95 -3.21 -15.27
C PHE A 4 2.55 -2.61 -15.09
N ILE A 5 1.94 -2.20 -16.20
CA ILE A 5 0.54 -1.75 -16.24
C ILE A 5 -0.13 -2.54 -17.36
N ASN A 6 -1.26 -3.18 -17.06
CA ASN A 6 -1.97 -4.06 -18.01
C ASN A 6 -1.04 -5.09 -18.67
N GLU A 7 -0.17 -5.72 -17.87
CA GLU A 7 0.84 -6.69 -18.31
C GLU A 7 1.96 -6.13 -19.23
N GLU A 8 1.93 -4.84 -19.54
CA GLU A 8 2.95 -4.17 -20.34
C GLU A 8 4.03 -3.53 -19.45
N ARG A 9 5.29 -3.85 -19.75
CA ARG A 9 6.44 -3.24 -19.09
C ARG A 9 6.52 -1.75 -19.43
N GLN A 10 6.49 -0.91 -18.40
CA GLN A 10 6.59 0.53 -18.57
C GLN A 10 8.05 0.95 -18.76
N SER A 11 8.38 1.53 -19.91
CA SER A 11 9.72 2.11 -20.19
C SER A 11 9.87 3.52 -19.61
N TYR A 12 8.75 4.21 -19.39
CA TYR A 12 8.65 5.52 -18.77
C TYR A 12 7.46 5.52 -17.82
N TYR A 13 7.55 6.25 -16.71
CA TYR A 13 6.45 6.39 -15.75
C TYR A 13 5.78 7.75 -15.92
N PRO A 14 4.44 7.84 -15.80
CA PRO A 14 3.75 9.12 -15.86
C PRO A 14 4.28 10.09 -14.80
N THR A 15 4.62 11.31 -15.20
CA THR A 15 5.23 12.31 -14.30
C THR A 15 4.21 13.02 -13.40
N ASN A 16 2.92 12.85 -13.68
CA ASN A 16 1.83 13.43 -12.90
C ASN A 16 0.52 12.66 -13.16
N MET A 17 -0.50 12.95 -12.35
CA MET A 17 -1.79 12.28 -12.44
C MET A 17 -2.52 12.51 -13.77
N LYS A 18 -2.34 13.68 -14.40
CA LYS A 18 -2.94 13.94 -15.71
C LYS A 18 -2.37 12.99 -16.76
N ALA A 19 -1.05 12.88 -16.84
CA ALA A 19 -0.38 11.96 -17.75
C ALA A 19 -0.75 10.49 -17.47
N LEU A 20 -0.91 10.11 -16.20
CA LEU A 20 -1.39 8.77 -15.84
C LEU A 20 -2.79 8.53 -16.41
N PHE A 21 -3.73 9.45 -16.19
CA PHE A 21 -5.12 9.28 -16.65
C PHE A 21 -5.30 9.42 -18.16
N ASP A 22 -4.48 10.22 -18.82
CA ASP A 22 -4.47 10.31 -20.29
C ASP A 22 -4.00 8.99 -20.90
N SER A 23 -3.05 8.29 -20.23
CA SER A 23 -2.49 7.01 -20.70
C SER A 23 -3.32 5.80 -20.27
N PHE A 24 -3.95 5.86 -19.08
CA PHE A 24 -4.66 4.77 -18.42
C PHE A 24 -5.95 5.30 -17.77
N SER A 25 -6.95 5.56 -18.60
CA SER A 25 -8.21 6.18 -18.19
C SER A 25 -9.02 5.34 -17.18
N GLU A 26 -8.80 4.04 -17.12
CA GLU A 26 -9.40 3.11 -16.16
C GLU A 26 -9.08 3.50 -14.70
N TYR A 27 -7.89 4.06 -14.45
CA TYR A 27 -7.51 4.53 -13.12
C TYR A 27 -8.23 5.82 -12.72
N LYS A 28 -8.64 6.65 -13.70
CA LYS A 28 -9.51 7.79 -13.42
C LYS A 28 -10.88 7.32 -12.95
N THR A 29 -11.45 6.34 -13.64
CA THR A 29 -12.75 5.76 -13.26
C THR A 29 -12.67 5.08 -11.90
N SER A 30 -11.65 4.25 -11.66
CA SER A 30 -11.43 3.61 -10.36
C SER A 30 -11.22 4.62 -9.23
N GLY A 31 -10.43 5.67 -9.46
CA GLY A 31 -10.20 6.74 -8.48
C GLY A 31 -11.46 7.53 -8.15
N ASN A 32 -12.31 7.81 -9.15
CA ASN A 32 -13.61 8.45 -8.94
C ASN A 32 -14.55 7.57 -8.11
N ASN A 33 -14.60 6.26 -8.42
CA ASN A 33 -15.42 5.31 -7.67
C ASN A 33 -14.96 5.20 -6.22
N PHE A 34 -13.65 5.12 -5.98
CA PHE A 34 -13.08 5.08 -4.63
C PHE A 34 -13.38 6.36 -3.84
N SER A 35 -13.20 7.53 -4.47
CA SER A 35 -13.46 8.83 -3.84
C SER A 35 -14.95 9.08 -3.52
N ALA A 36 -15.86 8.37 -4.19
CA ALA A 36 -17.29 8.44 -3.92
C ALA A 36 -17.76 7.50 -2.80
N LEU A 37 -16.90 6.61 -2.30
CA LEU A 37 -17.24 5.74 -1.17
C LEU A 37 -17.40 6.58 0.11
N PRO A 38 -18.45 6.34 0.91
CA PRO A 38 -18.60 7.02 2.19
C PRO A 38 -17.48 6.61 3.15
N SER A 39 -16.99 7.56 3.94
CA SER A 39 -16.07 7.23 5.04
C SER A 39 -16.80 6.36 6.07
N THR A 40 -16.09 5.37 6.60
CA THR A 40 -16.62 4.46 7.62
C THR A 40 -15.72 4.50 8.84
N MET A 41 -16.34 4.42 10.02
CA MET A 41 -15.60 4.31 11.27
C MET A 41 -15.14 2.87 11.44
N VAL A 42 -13.84 2.67 11.47
CA VAL A 42 -13.23 1.37 11.73
C VAL A 42 -13.01 1.21 13.24
N GLY A 43 -13.56 0.15 13.83
CA GLY A 43 -13.37 -0.16 15.24
C GLY A 43 -11.97 -0.74 15.53
N HIS A 44 -11.53 -0.62 16.78
CA HIS A 44 -10.18 -1.02 17.20
C HIS A 44 -9.88 -2.54 17.15
N ARG A 45 -10.92 -3.39 17.05
CA ARG A 45 -10.76 -4.85 17.10
C ARG A 45 -10.30 -5.36 15.75
N GLY A 46 -9.12 -5.98 15.72
CA GLY A 46 -8.54 -6.51 14.49
C GLY A 46 -7.87 -5.45 13.60
N SER A 47 -7.93 -4.17 13.98
CA SER A 47 -7.31 -3.08 13.24
C SER A 47 -5.87 -2.86 13.69
N LEU A 48 -4.95 -2.76 12.73
CA LEU A 48 -3.60 -2.23 12.92
C LEU A 48 -3.51 -0.88 12.23
N TYR A 49 -3.37 0.18 13.03
CA TYR A 49 -3.22 1.54 12.56
C TYR A 49 -1.74 1.83 12.27
N ILE A 50 -1.45 2.40 11.10
CA ILE A 50 -0.10 2.70 10.61
C ILE A 50 0.09 4.21 10.66
N MET A 51 1.05 4.66 11.47
CA MET A 51 1.35 6.09 11.57
C MET A 51 2.15 6.56 10.36
N GLN A 52 2.15 7.88 10.13
CA GLN A 52 3.06 8.50 9.18
C GLN A 52 4.51 8.05 9.48
N ARG A 53 5.25 7.71 8.42
CA ARG A 53 6.61 7.14 8.46
C ARG A 53 6.72 5.65 8.82
N GLU A 54 5.58 4.98 8.98
CA GLU A 54 5.53 3.54 9.24
C GLU A 54 5.02 2.76 8.04
N TYR A 55 5.40 1.49 8.01
CA TYR A 55 4.74 0.47 7.22
C TYR A 55 4.50 -0.78 8.06
N ALA A 56 3.51 -1.57 7.65
CA ALA A 56 3.35 -2.92 8.16
C ALA A 56 3.03 -3.91 7.05
N ALA A 57 3.42 -5.15 7.25
CA ALA A 57 3.07 -6.28 6.40
C ALA A 57 2.38 -7.38 7.22
N VAL A 58 1.30 -7.94 6.68
CA VAL A 58 0.46 -8.92 7.37
C VAL A 58 0.15 -10.08 6.42
N ALA A 59 0.33 -11.31 6.93
CA ALA A 59 -0.05 -12.52 6.23
C ALA A 59 -1.59 -12.69 6.28
N PRO A 60 -2.23 -13.27 5.26
CA PRO A 60 -3.69 -13.39 5.21
C PRO A 60 -4.27 -14.24 6.34
N LYS A 61 -3.48 -15.12 6.95
CA LYS A 61 -3.89 -16.02 8.04
C LYS A 61 -3.64 -15.42 9.42
N ASN A 62 -3.29 -14.14 9.53
CA ASN A 62 -3.10 -13.50 10.82
C ASN A 62 -4.42 -13.45 11.61
N GLU A 63 -4.43 -14.02 12.81
CA GLU A 63 -5.65 -14.08 13.65
C GLU A 63 -5.91 -12.80 14.46
N ILE A 64 -4.91 -11.92 14.55
CA ILE A 64 -4.94 -10.72 15.37
C ILE A 64 -5.30 -9.49 14.54
N VAL A 65 -4.79 -9.40 13.31
CA VAL A 65 -4.93 -8.24 12.42
C VAL A 65 -5.69 -8.66 11.16
N ASN A 66 -6.88 -8.08 10.98
CA ASN A 66 -7.73 -8.28 9.81
C ASN A 66 -7.96 -6.99 9.01
N ILE A 67 -7.58 -5.82 9.56
CA ILE A 67 -7.68 -4.52 8.89
C ILE A 67 -6.36 -3.77 9.08
N LEU A 68 -5.78 -3.30 7.97
CA LEU A 68 -4.72 -2.29 7.97
C LEU A 68 -5.36 -0.94 7.67
N GLY A 69 -5.00 0.08 8.43
CA GLY A 69 -5.54 1.43 8.23
C GLY A 69 -4.53 2.52 8.53
N SER A 70 -4.75 3.68 7.93
CA SER A 70 -4.03 4.91 8.21
C SER A 70 -4.98 6.07 7.89
N ASP A 71 -4.75 7.22 8.51
CA ASP A 71 -5.50 8.46 8.27
C ASP A 71 -4.56 9.67 8.21
N ASP A 72 -5.11 10.89 8.14
CA ASP A 72 -4.41 12.18 8.14
C ASP A 72 -3.44 12.40 6.97
N ALA A 73 -3.68 11.70 5.86
CA ALA A 73 -2.88 11.82 4.64
C ALA A 73 -3.22 13.10 3.85
N THR A 74 -2.67 14.25 4.27
CA THR A 74 -2.93 15.56 3.62
C THR A 74 -2.07 15.77 2.36
N THR A 75 -0.75 15.62 2.50
CA THR A 75 0.24 15.73 1.41
C THR A 75 1.12 14.48 1.28
N CYS A 76 1.08 13.64 2.31
CA CYS A 76 1.59 12.27 2.30
C CYS A 76 0.76 11.39 1.36
N ILE A 77 1.29 10.19 1.09
CA ILE A 77 0.62 9.15 0.32
C ILE A 77 0.50 7.88 1.16
N ILE A 78 -0.66 7.24 1.09
CA ILE A 78 -0.85 5.89 1.63
C ILE A 78 -0.69 4.93 0.46
N ILE A 79 0.23 3.96 0.59
CA ILE A 79 0.43 2.91 -0.40
C ILE A 79 -0.02 1.57 0.18
N ILE A 80 -0.61 0.74 -0.68
CA ILE A 80 -0.98 -0.63 -0.36
C ILE A 80 -0.30 -1.54 -1.38
N VAL A 81 0.51 -2.49 -0.90
CA VAL A 81 1.17 -3.49 -1.75
C VAL A 81 0.63 -4.85 -1.34
N ARG A 82 0.15 -5.62 -2.32
CA ARG A 82 -0.42 -6.94 -2.07
C ARG A 82 0.21 -7.96 -3.00
N ASP A 83 0.73 -9.03 -2.42
CA ASP A 83 1.02 -10.25 -3.18
C ASP A 83 -0.31 -10.96 -3.42
N SER A 84 -0.72 -11.04 -4.69
CA SER A 84 -1.98 -11.68 -5.09
C SER A 84 -1.93 -13.21 -4.97
N HIS A 85 -0.73 -13.82 -4.98
CA HIS A 85 -0.57 -15.27 -4.84
C HIS A 85 -0.74 -15.71 -3.39
N SER A 86 0.04 -15.13 -2.47
CA SER A 86 -0.08 -15.47 -1.05
C SER A 86 -1.25 -14.76 -0.37
N GLY A 87 -1.66 -13.58 -0.83
CA GLY A 87 -2.62 -12.72 -0.14
C GLY A 87 -1.98 -11.81 0.93
N SER A 88 -0.67 -11.90 1.14
CA SER A 88 0.06 -11.02 2.05
C SER A 88 -0.08 -9.58 1.62
N THR A 89 -0.40 -8.70 2.56
CA THR A 89 -0.70 -7.30 2.30
C THR A 89 0.13 -6.40 3.20
N ALA A 90 0.71 -5.37 2.61
CA ALA A 90 1.39 -4.31 3.31
C ALA A 90 0.70 -2.97 3.08
N LEU A 91 0.71 -2.12 4.11
CA LEU A 91 0.28 -0.73 4.04
C LEU A 91 1.41 0.13 4.58
N ALA A 92 1.71 1.23 3.89
CA ALA A 92 2.66 2.24 4.36
C ALA A 92 2.08 3.64 4.25
N HIS A 93 2.34 4.46 5.25
CA HIS A 93 2.01 5.87 5.24
C HIS A 93 3.29 6.66 5.00
N LEU A 94 3.50 7.04 3.74
CA LEU A 94 4.69 7.72 3.31
C LEU A 94 4.46 9.23 3.37
N ASP A 95 5.20 9.92 4.23
CA ASP A 95 5.46 11.34 4.01
C ASP A 95 6.44 11.53 2.84
N ASN A 96 6.65 12.77 2.40
CA ASN A 96 7.50 13.08 1.26
C ASN A 96 8.94 13.45 1.69
N PRO A 97 9.85 12.46 1.89
CA PRO A 97 11.29 12.69 1.95
C PRO A 97 12.04 11.94 0.84
N PRO A 98 13.33 12.23 0.63
CA PRO A 98 14.23 11.36 -0.13
C PRO A 98 14.36 10.00 0.59
N GLY A 99 13.51 9.04 0.23
CA GLY A 99 13.48 7.70 0.89
C GLY A 99 12.37 6.77 0.40
N VAL A 100 11.33 7.29 -0.25
CA VAL A 100 10.18 6.51 -0.76
C VAL A 100 10.59 5.29 -1.60
N GLY A 101 11.61 5.43 -2.46
CA GLY A 101 12.09 4.31 -3.27
C GLY A 101 12.61 3.13 -2.43
N LYS A 102 13.41 3.43 -1.40
CA LYS A 102 13.95 2.42 -0.47
C LYS A 102 12.85 1.79 0.38
N ALA A 103 11.88 2.59 0.83
CA ALA A 103 10.73 2.10 1.57
C ALA A 103 9.94 1.05 0.76
N ILE A 104 9.72 1.30 -0.53
CA ILE A 104 9.02 0.33 -1.40
C ILE A 104 9.83 -0.97 -1.57
N GLU A 105 11.16 -0.87 -1.72
CA GLU A 105 12.02 -2.06 -1.81
C GLU A 105 11.96 -2.90 -0.53
N GLU A 106 12.06 -2.26 0.65
CA GLU A 106 11.92 -2.92 1.95
C GLU A 106 10.55 -3.60 2.11
N ILE A 107 9.47 -2.94 1.70
CA ILE A 107 8.11 -3.51 1.75
C ILE A 107 8.00 -4.75 0.86
N ILE A 108 8.54 -4.71 -0.37
CA ILE A 108 8.50 -5.84 -1.30
C ILE A 108 9.31 -7.01 -0.75
N GLU A 109 10.53 -6.74 -0.27
CA GLU A 109 11.38 -7.76 0.36
C GLU A 109 10.66 -8.38 1.57
N LYS A 110 10.00 -7.54 2.38
CA LYS A 110 9.24 -7.99 3.54
C LYS A 110 8.11 -8.92 3.16
N LEU A 111 7.32 -8.58 2.13
CA LEU A 111 6.21 -9.40 1.66
C LEU A 111 6.68 -10.75 1.11
N GLN A 112 7.79 -10.78 0.36
CA GLN A 112 8.35 -12.01 -0.21
C GLN A 112 8.83 -13.01 0.85
N HIS A 113 9.29 -12.51 2.00
CA HIS A 113 9.80 -13.33 3.09
C HIS A 113 8.83 -13.42 4.27
N LEU A 114 7.60 -12.92 4.11
CA LEU A 114 6.61 -12.97 5.16
C LEU A 114 6.18 -14.43 5.34
N PRO A 115 6.41 -15.04 6.51
CA PRO A 115 5.99 -16.42 6.73
C PRO A 115 4.46 -16.51 6.73
N ASP A 116 3.92 -17.64 6.28
CA ASP A 116 2.48 -17.98 6.34
C ASP A 116 1.89 -18.04 7.76
N ALA A 117 2.66 -17.67 8.78
CA ALA A 117 2.36 -17.87 10.19
C ALA A 117 1.17 -17.03 10.67
N TYR A 118 0.36 -17.66 11.52
CA TYR A 118 -0.92 -17.16 12.05
C TYR A 118 -0.83 -15.93 12.97
N SER A 119 0.36 -15.52 13.41
CA SER A 119 0.52 -14.50 14.47
C SER A 119 1.47 -13.36 14.13
N LYS A 120 2.07 -13.34 12.93
CA LYS A 120 3.10 -12.33 12.62
C LYS A 120 2.50 -11.16 11.85
N TYR A 121 2.48 -10.00 12.49
CA TYR A 121 2.50 -8.70 11.84
C TYR A 121 3.81 -8.03 12.26
N ASP A 122 4.36 -7.19 11.40
CA ASP A 122 5.53 -6.39 11.73
C ASP A 122 5.27 -4.95 11.33
N VAL A 123 5.59 -4.02 12.23
CA VAL A 123 5.50 -2.57 11.99
C VAL A 123 6.91 -2.04 12.03
N SER A 124 7.28 -1.30 11.00
CA SER A 124 8.63 -0.79 10.83
C SER A 124 8.60 0.65 10.37
N LEU A 125 9.54 1.44 10.84
CA LEU A 125 9.84 2.75 10.28
C LEU A 125 10.60 2.55 8.97
N TYR A 126 10.28 3.32 7.94
CA TYR A 126 11.17 3.46 6.80
C TYR A 126 12.15 4.62 7.04
N GLN A 127 13.38 4.46 6.55
CA GLN A 127 14.45 5.47 6.64
C GLN A 127 14.63 6.23 5.34
#